data_AF-A0A377C5Q5-F1
#
_entry.id   AF-A0A377C5Q5-F1
#
_cell.length_a   1.000
_cell.length_b   1.000
_cell.length_c   1.000
_cell.angle_alpha   90.00
_cell.angle_beta   90.00
_cell.angle_gamma   90.00
#
_symmetry.space_group_name_H-M   'P 1'
#
loop_
_entity.id
_entity.type
_entity.pdbx_description
1 polymer ?
#
loop_
_entity_poly.entity_id
_entity_poly.type
_entity_poly.pdbx_seq_one_letter_code
_entity_poly.pdbx_strand_id
1 'polypeptide(L)'
;METVFFALDDAEQLFAHHQPTPVTSVDLLGQGRQALIDANLRLGLALAEDEIDYLQDAFTKLGRNPNDIELYMFAQANSEHCRHKILMPTGLSTVNSSRNRCSR
;
A
#
# COMPACT_ATOMS: atom_id res chain seq x y z
N MET A 1 -2.67 7.70 -24.20
CA MET A 1 -2.58 6.75 -25.33
C MET A 1 -3.97 6.71 -25.94
N GLU A 2 -4.10 7.12 -27.19
CA GLU A 2 -5.38 7.14 -27.91
C GLU A 2 -5.47 5.92 -28.84
N THR A 3 -6.68 5.39 -29.04
CA THR A 3 -6.93 4.22 -29.90
C THR A 3 -8.07 4.58 -30.85
N VAL A 4 -7.81 4.47 -32.16
CA VAL A 4 -8.78 4.81 -33.22
C VAL A 4 -9.17 3.52 -33.93
N PHE A 5 -10.47 3.26 -34.00
CA PHE A 5 -11.04 2.12 -34.71
C PHE A 5 -11.65 2.59 -36.04
N PHE A 6 -11.37 1.88 -37.13
CA PHE A 6 -11.76 2.28 -38.49
C PHE A 6 -12.98 1.51 -39.02
N ALA A 7 -13.36 0.41 -38.35
CA ALA A 7 -14.56 -0.36 -38.63
C ALA A 7 -15.45 -0.47 -37.39
N LEU A 8 -16.77 -0.56 -37.60
CA LEU A 8 -17.73 -0.74 -36.51
C LEU A 8 -17.54 -2.08 -35.77
N ASP A 9 -17.10 -3.12 -36.49
CA ASP A 9 -16.83 -4.44 -35.91
C ASP A 9 -15.66 -4.39 -34.90
N ASP A 10 -14.69 -3.49 -35.08
CA ASP A 10 -13.58 -3.33 -34.14
C ASP A 10 -14.02 -2.67 -32.81
N ALA A 11 -15.14 -1.95 -32.83
CA ALA A 11 -15.69 -1.30 -31.64
C ALA A 11 -16.28 -2.31 -30.63
N GLU A 12 -16.52 -3.57 -31.02
CA GLU A 12 -16.94 -4.63 -30.10
C GLU A 12 -15.93 -4.83 -28.95
N GLN A 13 -14.64 -4.53 -29.18
CA GLN A 13 -13.61 -4.61 -28.14
C GLN A 13 -13.84 -3.64 -26.97
N LEU A 14 -14.58 -2.54 -27.17
CA LEU A 14 -14.94 -1.61 -26.10
C LEU A 14 -15.91 -2.22 -25.08
N PHE A 15 -16.64 -3.27 -25.48
CA PHE A 15 -17.64 -3.96 -24.65
C PHE A 15 -17.16 -5.35 -24.19
N ALA A 16 -15.87 -5.64 -24.35
CA ALA A 16 -15.30 -6.90 -23.92
C ALA A 16 -15.50 -7.11 -22.41
N HIS A 17 -16.14 -8.22 -22.04
CA HIS A 17 -16.27 -8.61 -20.64
C HIS A 17 -14.97 -9.26 -20.16
N HIS A 18 -14.30 -8.61 -19.23
CA HIS A 18 -13.15 -9.19 -18.53
C HIS A 18 -13.59 -9.89 -17.25
N GLN A 19 -12.95 -11.02 -16.95
CA GLN A 19 -13.16 -11.69 -15.67
C GLN A 19 -12.42 -10.92 -14.56
N PRO A 20 -12.97 -10.87 -13.33
CA PRO A 20 -12.29 -10.26 -12.20
C PRO A 20 -10.93 -10.92 -11.95
N THR A 21 -9.88 -10.12 -11.85
CA THR A 21 -8.54 -10.60 -11.51
C THR A 21 -8.53 -11.07 -10.04
N PRO A 22 -8.00 -12.27 -9.75
CA PRO A 22 -7.90 -12.75 -8.37
C PRO A 22 -6.91 -11.90 -7.57
N VAL A 23 -7.17 -11.79 -6.26
CA VAL A 23 -6.25 -11.16 -5.30
C VAL A 23 -4.96 -11.96 -5.18
N THR A 24 -3.83 -11.27 -5.04
CA THR A 24 -2.52 -11.93 -4.89
C THR A 24 -2.01 -11.77 -3.47
N SER A 25 -1.67 -12.88 -2.80
CA SER A 25 -0.99 -12.81 -1.49
C SER A 25 0.52 -12.67 -1.66
N VAL A 26 1.14 -11.86 -0.81
CA VAL A 26 2.59 -11.73 -0.70
C VAL A 26 3.10 -12.69 0.36
N ASP A 27 4.05 -13.56 0.01
CA ASP A 27 4.52 -14.65 0.88
C ASP A 27 5.50 -14.20 1.97
N LEU A 28 4.99 -13.40 2.91
CA LEU A 28 5.76 -12.91 4.05
C LEU A 28 6.18 -14.04 5.01
N LEU A 29 5.33 -15.02 5.26
CA LEU A 29 5.63 -16.11 6.19
C LEU A 29 6.67 -17.08 5.65
N GLY A 30 6.70 -17.31 4.33
CA GLY A 30 7.68 -18.19 3.68
C GLY A 30 8.99 -17.51 3.31
N GLN A 31 8.95 -16.25 2.87
CA GLN A 31 10.12 -15.53 2.34
C GLN A 31 10.59 -14.37 3.24
N GLY A 32 9.88 -14.11 4.33
CA GLY A 32 10.20 -13.05 5.27
C GLY A 32 10.15 -11.66 4.65
N ARG A 33 10.97 -10.76 5.18
CA ARG A 33 11.09 -9.36 4.73
C ARG A 33 11.26 -9.21 3.21
N GLN A 34 11.98 -10.14 2.58
CA GLN A 34 12.29 -10.06 1.15
C GLN A 34 11.03 -10.04 0.29
N ALA A 35 9.99 -10.79 0.67
CA ALA A 35 8.71 -10.77 -0.05
C ALA A 35 8.05 -9.38 -0.06
N LEU A 36 8.21 -8.59 1.01
CA LEU A 36 7.69 -7.21 1.08
C LEU A 36 8.53 -6.25 0.23
N ILE A 37 9.85 -6.43 0.19
CA ILE A 37 10.74 -5.62 -0.66
C ILE A 37 10.41 -5.85 -2.14
N ASP A 38 10.26 -7.12 -2.53
CA ASP A 38 9.93 -7.49 -3.91
C ASP A 38 8.53 -6.99 -4.28
N ALA A 39 7.57 -7.07 -3.36
CA ALA A 39 6.24 -6.50 -3.55
C ALA A 39 6.28 -4.97 -3.66
N ASN A 40 7.08 -4.27 -2.84
CA ASN A 40 7.24 -2.81 -2.89
C ASN A 40 7.71 -2.35 -4.29
N LEU A 41 8.70 -3.04 -4.86
CA LEU A 41 9.21 -2.76 -6.20
C LEU A 41 8.21 -3.13 -7.30
N ARG A 42 7.61 -4.32 -7.23
CA ARG A 42 6.67 -4.82 -8.24
C ARG A 42 5.38 -4.01 -8.32
N LEU A 43 4.87 -3.58 -7.17
CA LEU A 43 3.61 -2.85 -7.05
C LEU A 43 3.80 -1.33 -7.03
N GLY A 44 5.05 -0.85 -6.92
CA GLY A 44 5.38 0.58 -6.88
C GLY A 44 4.82 1.28 -5.65
N LEU A 45 4.93 0.64 -4.47
CA LEU A 45 4.29 1.14 -3.23
C LEU A 45 5.07 2.30 -2.58
N ALA A 46 6.35 2.48 -2.96
CA ALA A 46 7.24 3.50 -2.42
C ALA A 46 7.32 3.51 -0.89
N LEU A 47 7.23 2.33 -0.26
CA LEU A 47 7.33 2.18 1.18
C LEU A 47 8.76 2.47 1.66
N ALA A 48 8.87 3.18 2.78
CA ALA A 48 10.12 3.36 3.49
C ALA A 48 10.52 2.08 4.26
N GLU A 49 11.81 1.98 4.63
CA GLU A 49 12.34 0.79 5.32
C GLU A 49 11.65 0.53 6.67
N ASP A 50 11.31 1.58 7.42
CA ASP A 50 10.59 1.49 8.69
C ASP A 50 9.12 1.06 8.53
N GLU A 51 8.49 1.43 7.41
CA GLU A 51 7.14 0.98 7.05
C GLU A 51 7.13 -0.51 6.67
N ILE A 52 8.17 -0.98 5.95
CA ILE A 52 8.34 -2.40 5.64
C ILE A 52 8.50 -3.21 6.94
N ASP A 53 9.31 -2.73 7.87
CA ASP A 53 9.52 -3.40 9.16
C ASP A 53 8.22 -3.43 9.99
N TYR A 54 7.46 -2.34 9.98
CA TYR A 54 6.15 -2.28 10.64
C TYR A 54 5.16 -3.31 10.06
N LEU A 55 5.08 -3.40 8.74
CA LEU A 55 4.20 -4.35 8.05
C LEU A 55 4.63 -5.79 8.33
N GLN A 56 5.93 -6.07 8.28
CA GLN A 56 6.46 -7.38 8.63
C GLN A 56 6.02 -7.79 10.05
N ASP A 57 6.21 -6.93 11.04
CA ASP A 57 5.82 -7.20 12.42
C ASP A 57 4.31 -7.40 12.58
N ALA A 58 3.50 -6.56 11.92
CA ALA A 58 2.05 -6.61 12.00
C ALA A 58 1.50 -7.94 11.44
N PHE A 59 1.92 -8.33 10.23
CA PHE A 59 1.44 -9.55 9.60
C PHE A 59 2.03 -10.83 10.21
N THR A 60 3.25 -10.75 10.75
CA THR A 60 3.83 -11.84 11.57
C THR A 60 3.00 -12.08 12.83
N LYS A 61 2.58 -11.01 13.53
CA LYS A 61 1.70 -11.11 14.71
C LYS A 61 0.32 -11.67 14.37
N LEU A 62 -0.20 -11.33 13.18
CA LEU A 62 -1.47 -11.86 12.68
C LEU A 62 -1.38 -13.31 12.19
N GLY A 63 -0.17 -13.84 11.99
CA GLY A 63 0.06 -15.22 11.54
C GLY A 63 -0.47 -15.50 10.13
N ARG A 64 -0.54 -14.49 9.26
CA ARG A 64 -1.03 -14.62 7.89
C ARG A 64 -0.25 -13.77 6.91
N ASN A 65 -0.28 -14.16 5.63
CA ASN A 65 0.29 -13.38 4.55
C ASN A 65 -0.57 -12.14 4.24
N PRO A 66 0.05 -10.97 3.95
CA PRO A 66 -0.65 -9.81 3.44
C PRO A 66 -1.12 -10.02 2.00
N ASN A 67 -2.26 -9.44 1.65
CA ASN A 67 -2.70 -9.32 0.25
C ASN A 67 -2.15 -8.05 -0.39
N ASP A 68 -1.96 -8.10 -1.71
CA ASP A 68 -1.58 -6.96 -2.55
C ASP A 68 -2.46 -5.72 -2.30
N ILE A 69 -3.78 -5.89 -2.18
CA ILE A 69 -4.72 -4.80 -1.89
C ILE A 69 -4.51 -4.18 -0.51
N GLU A 70 -4.14 -4.97 0.51
CA GLU A 70 -3.89 -4.45 1.86
C GLU A 70 -2.63 -3.58 1.87
N LEU A 71 -1.59 -3.99 1.12
CA LEU A 71 -0.35 -3.23 0.97
C LEU A 71 -0.56 -1.95 0.15
N TYR A 72 -1.37 -2.00 -0.92
CA TYR A 72 -1.75 -0.80 -1.68
C TYR A 72 -2.52 0.21 -0.83
N MET A 73 -3.50 -0.26 -0.05
CA MET A 73 -4.26 0.59 0.85
C MET A 73 -3.35 1.26 1.89
N PHE A 74 -2.42 0.51 2.47
CA PHE A 74 -1.46 1.05 3.42
C PHE A 74 -0.55 2.12 2.77
N ALA A 75 0.02 1.82 1.60
CA ALA A 75 0.90 2.74 0.89
C ALA A 75 0.20 4.06 0.54
N GLN A 76 -1.04 4.01 0.03
CA GLN A 76 -1.79 5.22 -0.31
C GLN A 76 -2.11 6.07 0.93
N ALA A 77 -2.51 5.44 2.03
CA ALA A 77 -2.85 6.14 3.26
C ALA A 77 -1.64 6.86 3.91
N ASN A 78 -0.43 6.35 3.67
CA ASN A 78 0.80 6.87 4.28
C ASN A 78 1.71 7.64 3.30
N SER A 79 1.39 7.65 1.99
CA SER A 79 2.14 8.41 0.97
C SER A 79 2.16 9.93 1.23
N GLU A 80 3.32 10.57 1.04
CA GLU A 80 3.49 12.00 1.35
C GLU A 80 2.71 12.92 0.39
N HIS A 81 2.34 12.41 -0.78
CA HIS A 81 1.72 13.20 -1.85
C HIS A 81 0.19 13.34 -1.71
N CYS A 82 -0.46 12.59 -0.82
CA CYS A 82 -1.87 12.86 -0.42
C CYS A 82 -1.98 13.97 0.64
N ARG A 83 -0.85 14.53 1.09
CA ARG A 83 -0.72 15.32 2.32
C ARG A 83 -0.73 16.84 2.07
N HIS A 84 -1.74 17.35 1.36
CA HIS A 84 -2.04 18.79 1.42
C HIS A 84 -2.88 19.12 2.67
N LYS A 85 -2.27 18.98 3.85
CA LYS A 85 -2.70 19.68 5.08
C LYS A 85 -1.55 19.70 6.08
N ILE A 86 -1.08 20.91 6.37
CA ILE A 86 -0.73 21.43 7.70
C ILE A 86 -0.54 20.33 8.76
N LEU A 87 0.73 20.04 9.07
CA LEU A 87 1.28 19.48 10.32
C LEU A 87 0.37 18.54 11.15
N MET A 88 0.63 17.23 11.07
CA MET A 88 0.44 16.34 12.23
C MET A 88 1.78 15.67 12.57
N PRO A 89 2.35 15.96 13.76
CA PRO A 89 3.51 15.26 14.30
C PRO A 89 3.07 13.95 14.97
N THR A 90 4.03 13.11 15.35
CA THR A 90 3.89 11.78 15.99
C THR A 90 3.63 10.68 14.95
N GLY A 91 4.62 9.91 14.50
CA GLY A 91 5.77 9.40 15.24
C GLY A 91 5.24 8.36 16.22
N LEU A 92 5.26 7.09 15.81
CA LEU A 92 5.03 5.93 16.65
C LEU A 92 6.20 5.75 17.63
N SER A 93 6.54 6.81 18.37
CA SER A 93 7.53 6.82 19.42
C SER A 93 6.89 7.38 20.67
N THR A 94 6.78 6.47 21.65
CA THR A 94 6.87 6.78 23.08
C THR A 94 5.57 7.20 23.77
N VAL A 95 4.89 6.18 24.29
CA VAL A 95 4.21 6.30 25.60
C VAL A 95 5.30 6.60 26.64
N ASN A 96 5.42 7.84 27.11
CA ASN A 96 5.81 8.09 28.51
C ASN A 96 5.42 9.49 29.01
N SER A 97 4.65 9.48 30.09
CA SER A 97 4.54 10.45 31.18
C SER A 97 5.23 11.82 31.05
N SER A 98 4.42 12.89 31.11
CA SER A 98 4.38 13.86 32.23
C SER A 98 4.19 15.32 31.78
N ARG A 99 3.04 15.85 32.23
CA ARG A 99 2.81 17.20 32.77
C ARG A 99 3.05 18.45 31.89
N ASN A 100 2.02 19.31 32.01
CA ASN A 100 2.03 20.77 32.01
C ASN A 100 1.82 21.53 30.68
N ARG A 101 0.56 21.94 30.54
CA ARG A 101 0.10 23.35 30.40
C ARG A 101 0.63 24.17 29.22
N CYS A 102 -0.27 24.30 28.25
CA CYS A 102 -0.80 25.55 27.69
C CYS A 102 -0.33 26.85 28.39
N SER A 103 0.33 27.74 27.64
CA SER A 103 0.09 29.19 27.72
C SER A 103 0.76 29.96 26.57
N ARG A 104 -0.11 30.63 25.80
CA ARG A 104 0.11 31.72 24.82
C ARG A 104 0.45 31.33 23.39
#